data_AF-A0A6P6T6I2-F1
#
_entry.id   AF-A0A6P6T6I2-F1
#
_cell.length_a   1.000
_cell.length_b   1.000
_cell.length_c   1.000
_cell.angle_alpha   90.00
_cell.angle_beta   90.00
_cell.angle_gamma   90.00
#
_symmetry.space_group_name_H-M   'P 1'
#
loop_
_entity.id
_entity.type
_entity.pdbx_description
1 polymer ?
#
loop_
_entity_poly.entity_id
_entity_poly.type
_entity_poly.pdbx_seq_one_letter_code
_entity_poly.pdbx_strand_id
1 'polypeptide(L)'
;MSSFLFQFLFLSLHTPILDFSCCFYHPKNTYFPQQKPKSPSSVMPKSNRIVTPLLFFLISTTFTYNCLVFASPVPEQSLKRPDPLRHFKPYNGVYDIRNRHYWASAAFTGIHGYAVAGIWFLFGLGFGSYLILKNLFGSCFRIVNYPHSFYIATFSLVVLFTLLAIIASSFVFAASKSSQKRANRLVDTVFGAASDASGAMRRVINSLVDMQALLRPYDPQTCNLLNVTSHRLRRESLLIKDFVAKTKHPSHEAVEILYSTTVAVVTINLMLLVAALVLLILHWYPGIMVIIFCCWILTTLSWILTGFDYFFQTFARDTCSALVKFEENPDDSSLRFIHPCASPSDSNNLLVQIGKTVHNFISQANTKLTELKAVLGIQEGNEDTLGFQEICDPFASAPNYVYAPQNCHKDAIPIGDLPNILSRFTCYKGNSSEECLVDGRFLPEASYVMAEAYSHSIQDLINVFPDLLSLTQCTSVKQAFSDIVVRQCKPFKTSVRMLWSSALSLSLIMTVLVSLWVAKTCRDRHRSFAKFSIVPKPV
;
A
#
# COMPACT_ATOMS: atom_id res chain seq x y z
N MET A 1 -0.56 -23.14 -14.21
CA MET A 1 0.69 -22.72 -13.52
C MET A 1 1.38 -23.86 -12.76
N SER A 2 0.64 -24.83 -12.17
CA SER A 2 1.26 -26.01 -11.53
C SER A 2 2.02 -26.92 -12.51
N SER A 3 1.51 -27.11 -13.73
CA SER A 3 2.20 -27.92 -14.75
C SER A 3 3.54 -27.31 -15.18
N PHE A 4 3.68 -25.97 -15.20
CA PHE A 4 4.91 -25.31 -15.62
C PHE A 4 5.99 -25.34 -14.54
N LEU A 5 5.60 -25.18 -13.27
CA LEU A 5 6.52 -25.27 -12.13
C LEU A 5 6.97 -26.72 -11.90
N PHE A 6 6.09 -27.70 -12.15
CA PHE A 6 6.43 -29.12 -12.16
C PHE A 6 7.34 -29.45 -13.36
N GLN A 7 7.04 -28.97 -14.58
CA GLN A 7 7.94 -29.15 -15.74
C GLN A 7 9.31 -28.50 -15.51
N PHE A 8 9.36 -27.31 -14.88
CA PHE A 8 10.61 -26.59 -14.61
C PHE A 8 11.44 -27.27 -13.51
N LEU A 9 10.80 -27.79 -12.46
CA LEU A 9 11.45 -28.64 -11.45
C LEU A 9 11.89 -29.98 -12.05
N PHE A 10 11.10 -30.60 -12.91
CA PHE A 10 11.40 -31.90 -13.53
C PHE A 10 12.51 -31.78 -14.59
N LEU A 11 12.57 -30.71 -15.37
CA LEU A 11 13.69 -30.42 -16.29
C LEU A 11 14.95 -29.92 -15.56
N SER A 12 14.81 -29.15 -14.48
CA SER A 12 15.95 -28.73 -13.65
C SER A 12 16.55 -29.88 -12.85
N LEU A 13 15.74 -30.90 -12.50
CA LEU A 13 16.25 -32.17 -12.02
C LEU A 13 16.86 -32.99 -13.17
N HIS A 14 16.21 -33.17 -14.33
CA HIS A 14 16.72 -34.11 -15.33
C HIS A 14 17.91 -33.65 -16.19
N THR A 15 18.29 -32.38 -16.16
CA THR A 15 19.51 -31.88 -16.82
C THR A 15 20.14 -30.80 -15.93
N PRO A 16 21.23 -31.08 -15.15
CA PRO A 16 22.30 -32.05 -15.35
C PRO A 16 22.48 -33.04 -14.17
N ILE A 17 21.46 -33.85 -13.82
CA ILE A 17 21.69 -35.02 -12.94
C ILE A 17 22.57 -36.09 -13.63
N LEU A 18 22.64 -36.07 -14.97
CA LEU A 18 23.49 -36.97 -15.75
C LEU A 18 25.01 -36.72 -15.57
N ASP A 19 25.45 -35.51 -15.19
CA ASP A 19 26.86 -35.24 -14.86
C ASP A 19 27.17 -35.38 -13.35
N PHE A 20 26.16 -35.29 -12.48
CA PHE A 20 26.33 -35.50 -11.04
C PHE A 20 26.55 -36.98 -10.68
N SER A 21 25.99 -37.92 -11.46
CA SER A 21 26.15 -39.36 -11.21
C SER A 21 27.57 -39.89 -11.43
N CYS A 22 28.41 -39.20 -12.22
CA CYS A 22 29.82 -39.58 -12.38
C CYS A 22 30.66 -39.39 -11.11
N CYS A 23 30.15 -38.68 -10.09
CA CYS A 23 30.81 -38.56 -8.78
C CYS A 23 30.44 -39.66 -7.77
N PHE A 24 29.50 -40.56 -8.10
CA PHE A 24 28.93 -41.52 -7.15
C PHE A 24 29.31 -43.00 -7.37
N TYR A 25 30.15 -43.33 -8.36
CA TYR A 25 30.46 -44.73 -8.70
C TYR A 25 31.86 -45.17 -8.22
N HIS A 26 31.91 -46.20 -7.36
CA HIS A 26 33.12 -46.84 -6.86
C HIS A 26 33.19 -48.28 -7.41
N PRO A 27 34.13 -48.65 -8.31
CA PRO A 27 34.36 -50.07 -8.61
C PRO A 27 35.45 -50.64 -7.71
N LYS A 28 35.21 -51.85 -7.20
CA LYS A 28 36.19 -52.68 -6.48
C LYS A 28 37.30 -53.13 -7.44
N ASN A 29 38.55 -53.04 -6.98
CA ASN A 29 39.74 -53.52 -7.69
C ASN A 29 39.71 -55.05 -7.90
N THR A 30 39.93 -55.49 -9.13
CA THR A 30 40.49 -56.82 -9.42
C THR A 30 41.48 -56.68 -10.59
N TYR A 31 42.72 -57.10 -10.34
CA TYR A 31 43.86 -57.09 -11.26
C TYR A 31 43.76 -58.25 -12.25
N PHE A 32 44.06 -58.04 -13.55
CA PHE A 32 44.84 -58.93 -14.44
C PHE A 32 45.32 -58.12 -15.69
N PRO A 33 46.44 -58.48 -16.36
CA PRO A 33 47.33 -57.55 -17.05
C PRO A 33 47.15 -57.42 -18.58
N GLN A 34 47.95 -56.49 -19.11
CA GLN A 34 48.05 -55.90 -20.45
C GLN A 34 47.96 -56.78 -21.71
N GLN A 35 47.38 -56.21 -22.77
CA GLN A 35 47.87 -56.32 -24.15
C GLN A 35 47.63 -55.01 -24.95
N LYS A 36 48.59 -54.62 -25.78
CA LYS A 36 48.65 -53.43 -26.67
C LYS A 36 48.86 -53.94 -28.12
N PRO A 37 48.77 -53.12 -29.20
CA PRO A 37 47.68 -52.29 -29.70
C PRO A 37 47.29 -52.66 -31.16
N LYS A 38 46.11 -52.22 -31.67
CA LYS A 38 45.84 -52.11 -33.12
C LYS A 38 45.04 -50.82 -33.40
N SER A 39 45.42 -50.13 -34.48
CA SER A 39 44.92 -48.85 -35.01
C SER A 39 44.39 -49.09 -36.44
N PRO A 40 43.66 -48.18 -37.11
CA PRO A 40 42.46 -47.45 -36.71
C PRO A 40 41.31 -47.78 -37.69
N SER A 41 40.04 -47.58 -37.30
CA SER A 41 38.96 -47.50 -38.29
C SER A 41 38.09 -46.27 -38.05
N SER A 42 37.84 -45.60 -39.16
CA SER A 42 37.24 -44.30 -39.39
C SER A 42 35.79 -44.19 -38.94
N VAL A 43 35.47 -43.17 -38.13
CA VAL A 43 34.11 -42.62 -38.02
C VAL A 43 34.19 -41.09 -37.94
N MET A 44 33.69 -40.41 -38.98
CA MET A 44 33.48 -38.96 -39.07
C MET A 44 32.24 -38.51 -38.25
N PRO A 45 32.06 -37.20 -37.98
CA PRO A 45 31.61 -36.71 -36.68
C PRO A 45 30.09 -36.58 -36.55
N LYS A 46 29.55 -36.89 -35.36
CA LYS A 46 28.18 -36.52 -34.97
C LYS A 46 28.18 -35.07 -34.47
N SER A 47 27.90 -34.17 -35.40
CA SER A 47 27.66 -32.73 -35.19
C SER A 47 26.37 -32.46 -34.39
N ASN A 48 26.45 -31.46 -33.51
CA ASN A 48 25.36 -30.57 -33.06
C ASN A 48 23.96 -31.15 -32.81
N ARG A 49 23.75 -31.85 -31.67
CA ARG A 49 22.39 -32.15 -31.17
C ARG A 49 21.99 -31.57 -29.81
N ILE A 50 22.88 -30.83 -29.14
CA ILE A 50 22.60 -30.28 -27.79
C ILE A 50 22.45 -28.74 -27.80
N VAL A 51 22.99 -28.05 -28.81
CA VAL A 51 22.94 -26.57 -28.89
C VAL A 51 21.60 -26.06 -29.46
N THR A 52 20.93 -26.87 -30.29
CA THR A 52 19.68 -26.52 -30.96
C THR A 52 18.45 -26.41 -30.04
N PRO A 53 18.23 -27.29 -29.03
CA PRO A 53 17.07 -27.14 -28.13
C PRO A 53 17.26 -26.01 -27.09
N LEU A 54 18.50 -25.64 -26.75
CA LEU A 54 18.78 -24.57 -25.78
C LEU A 54 18.58 -23.17 -26.40
N LEU A 55 18.92 -23.01 -27.69
CA LEU A 55 18.65 -21.77 -28.43
C LEU A 55 17.15 -21.56 -28.66
N PHE A 56 16.40 -22.64 -28.94
CA PHE A 56 14.93 -22.57 -29.07
C PHE A 56 14.24 -22.22 -27.75
N PHE A 57 14.76 -22.68 -26.61
CA PHE A 57 14.25 -22.30 -25.28
C PHE A 57 14.51 -20.82 -24.95
N LEU A 58 15.69 -20.29 -25.29
CA LEU A 58 16.04 -18.89 -25.06
C LEU A 58 15.25 -17.92 -25.96
N ILE A 59 14.99 -18.31 -27.23
CA ILE A 59 14.16 -17.51 -28.15
C ILE A 59 12.68 -17.56 -27.73
N SER A 60 12.20 -18.69 -27.18
CA SER A 60 10.82 -18.78 -26.68
C SER A 60 10.58 -17.95 -25.42
N THR A 61 11.61 -17.65 -24.61
CA THR A 61 11.48 -16.78 -23.43
C THR A 61 11.50 -15.29 -23.75
N THR A 62 11.91 -14.88 -24.96
CA THR A 62 12.04 -13.46 -25.33
C THR A 62 10.91 -12.94 -26.23
N PHE A 63 10.08 -13.81 -26.80
CA PHE A 63 9.05 -13.43 -27.79
C PHE A 63 7.57 -13.64 -27.42
N THR A 64 7.22 -14.03 -26.18
CA THR A 64 5.80 -14.16 -25.74
C THR A 64 5.35 -13.14 -24.69
N TYR A 65 5.98 -11.96 -24.62
CA TYR A 65 5.52 -10.89 -23.72
C TYR A 65 4.46 -9.95 -24.31
N ASN A 66 3.99 -10.20 -25.54
CA ASN A 66 2.80 -9.54 -26.08
C ASN A 66 1.74 -10.58 -26.45
N CYS A 67 0.53 -10.39 -25.91
CA CYS A 67 -0.68 -11.19 -26.14
C CYS A 67 -0.67 -12.63 -25.58
N LEU A 68 -1.08 -12.80 -24.31
CA LEU A 68 -2.03 -13.83 -23.85
C LEU A 68 -2.17 -13.86 -22.32
N VAL A 69 -2.61 -12.76 -21.73
CA VAL A 69 -3.53 -12.83 -20.58
C VAL A 69 -4.55 -11.71 -20.78
N PHE A 70 -5.42 -11.93 -21.76
CA PHE A 70 -6.67 -11.18 -21.87
C PHE A 70 -7.43 -11.31 -20.55
N ALA A 71 -8.12 -10.22 -20.23
CA ALA A 71 -9.05 -10.05 -19.14
C ALA A 71 -9.70 -11.34 -18.64
N SER A 72 -9.51 -11.65 -17.37
CA SER A 72 -10.53 -12.39 -16.63
C SER A 72 -11.13 -11.41 -15.62
N PRO A 73 -12.40 -10.99 -15.79
CA PRO A 73 -13.14 -10.39 -14.70
C PRO A 73 -13.40 -11.53 -13.73
N VAL A 74 -12.72 -11.54 -12.58
CA VAL A 74 -13.02 -12.49 -11.51
C VAL A 74 -13.98 -11.79 -10.55
N PRO A 75 -15.27 -12.19 -10.52
CA PRO A 75 -16.24 -11.69 -9.56
C PRO A 75 -15.99 -12.32 -8.19
N GLU A 76 -16.45 -11.62 -7.15
CA GLU A 76 -16.66 -12.07 -5.77
C GLU A 76 -15.81 -13.24 -5.25
N GLN A 77 -14.85 -12.96 -4.36
CA GLN A 77 -14.37 -14.01 -3.47
C GLN A 77 -14.00 -13.45 -2.10
N SER A 78 -14.72 -13.92 -1.07
CA SER A 78 -14.15 -14.18 0.24
C SER A 78 -12.70 -14.64 0.07
N LEU A 79 -11.73 -14.08 0.80
CA LEU A 79 -10.32 -14.42 0.68
C LEU A 79 -10.07 -15.87 1.14
N LYS A 80 -10.50 -16.88 0.37
CA LYS A 80 -10.28 -18.32 0.65
C LYS A 80 -8.80 -18.64 0.48
N ARG A 81 -8.03 -18.32 1.50
CA ARG A 81 -6.59 -18.54 1.58
C ARG A 81 -6.29 -19.39 2.81
N PRO A 82 -5.24 -20.22 2.80
CA PRO A 82 -4.87 -20.98 3.99
C PRO A 82 -4.48 -20.02 5.12
N ASP A 83 -4.97 -20.26 6.33
CA ASP A 83 -4.53 -19.55 7.53
C ASP A 83 -3.65 -20.47 8.39
N PRO A 84 -2.33 -20.23 8.46
CA PRO A 84 -1.43 -21.06 9.25
C PRO A 84 -1.71 -20.97 10.76
N LEU A 85 -2.27 -19.87 11.26
CA LEU A 85 -2.69 -19.76 12.68
C LEU A 85 -3.95 -20.58 12.98
N ARG A 86 -4.67 -21.03 11.94
CA ARG A 86 -5.90 -21.84 12.07
C ARG A 86 -5.73 -23.21 11.43
N HIS A 87 -4.57 -23.84 11.61
CA HIS A 87 -4.28 -25.18 11.10
C HIS A 87 -4.52 -25.32 9.59
N PHE A 88 -4.17 -24.27 8.82
CA PHE A 88 -4.37 -24.18 7.37
C PHE A 88 -5.83 -24.26 6.90
N LYS A 89 -6.81 -24.11 7.80
CA LYS A 89 -8.22 -23.94 7.40
C LYS A 89 -8.35 -22.66 6.57
N PRO A 90 -9.27 -22.62 5.58
CA PRO A 90 -9.47 -21.45 4.77
C PRO A 90 -9.90 -20.27 5.65
N TYR A 91 -9.21 -19.15 5.48
CA TYR A 91 -9.63 -17.86 5.98
C TYR A 91 -10.92 -17.49 5.27
N ASN A 92 -12.02 -17.39 6.02
CA ASN A 92 -13.32 -16.95 5.52
C ASN A 92 -13.63 -15.51 5.96
N GLY A 93 -12.62 -14.79 6.48
CA GLY A 93 -12.78 -13.42 6.94
C GLY A 93 -12.71 -12.40 5.81
N VAL A 94 -13.15 -11.18 6.12
CA VAL A 94 -13.03 -10.01 5.25
C VAL A 94 -11.65 -9.35 5.47
N TYR A 95 -11.23 -8.43 4.60
CA TYR A 95 -10.01 -7.65 4.79
C TYR A 95 -10.05 -6.90 6.13
N ASP A 96 -9.15 -7.24 7.06
CA ASP A 96 -9.06 -6.57 8.37
C ASP A 96 -7.60 -6.48 8.83
N ILE A 97 -7.05 -5.27 8.77
CA ILE A 97 -5.66 -4.97 9.17
C ILE A 97 -5.41 -5.12 10.68
N ARG A 98 -6.44 -5.24 11.51
CA ARG A 98 -6.29 -5.49 12.96
C ARG A 98 -6.30 -6.97 13.30
N ASN A 99 -6.74 -7.82 12.37
CA ASN A 99 -6.88 -9.24 12.60
C ASN A 99 -5.55 -9.98 12.36
N ARG A 100 -5.05 -10.67 13.38
CA ARG A 100 -3.82 -11.47 13.27
C ARG A 100 -3.93 -12.60 12.23
N HIS A 101 -5.11 -13.17 12.05
CA HIS A 101 -5.38 -14.23 11.07
C HIS A 101 -5.30 -13.71 9.63
N TYR A 102 -5.67 -12.44 9.40
CA TYR A 102 -5.49 -11.81 8.09
C TYR A 102 -4.00 -11.70 7.76
N TRP A 103 -3.18 -11.16 8.67
CA TRP A 103 -1.74 -11.02 8.44
C TRP A 103 -1.05 -12.36 8.20
N ALA A 104 -1.40 -13.39 8.96
CA ALA A 104 -0.81 -14.72 8.79
C ALA A 104 -1.21 -15.36 7.45
N SER A 105 -2.49 -15.27 7.07
CA SER A 105 -2.95 -15.79 5.79
C SER A 105 -2.39 -15.02 4.60
N ALA A 106 -2.30 -13.68 4.71
CA ALA A 106 -1.71 -12.85 3.68
C ALA A 106 -0.20 -13.13 3.54
N ALA A 107 0.56 -13.15 4.63
CA ALA A 107 1.99 -13.48 4.60
C ALA A 107 2.26 -14.88 4.02
N PHE A 108 1.39 -15.85 4.29
CA PHE A 108 1.51 -17.21 3.75
C PHE A 108 1.37 -17.28 2.22
N THR A 109 0.81 -16.26 1.56
CA THR A 109 0.75 -16.24 0.08
C THR A 109 2.14 -16.24 -0.56
N GLY A 110 3.16 -15.71 0.13
CA GLY A 110 4.56 -15.72 -0.31
C GLY A 110 5.28 -17.07 -0.18
N ILE A 111 4.60 -18.13 0.29
CA ILE A 111 5.20 -19.43 0.63
C ILE A 111 6.07 -20.02 -0.48
N HIS A 112 5.73 -19.78 -1.75
CA HIS A 112 6.51 -20.28 -2.87
C HIS A 112 7.94 -19.70 -2.91
N GLY A 113 8.11 -18.41 -2.60
CA GLY A 113 9.44 -17.81 -2.52
C GLY A 113 10.22 -18.32 -1.31
N TYR A 114 9.57 -18.43 -0.15
CA TYR A 114 10.18 -18.91 1.09
C TYR A 114 10.60 -20.38 1.01
N ALA A 115 9.78 -21.23 0.38
CA ALA A 115 10.09 -22.63 0.18
C ALA A 115 11.31 -22.82 -0.72
N VAL A 116 11.40 -22.07 -1.83
CA VAL A 116 12.57 -22.12 -2.72
C VAL A 116 13.82 -21.60 -2.01
N ALA A 117 13.71 -20.52 -1.22
CA ALA A 117 14.82 -20.03 -0.39
C ALA A 117 15.32 -21.12 0.58
N GLY A 118 14.41 -21.82 1.26
CA GLY A 118 14.76 -22.90 2.18
C GLY A 118 15.46 -24.07 1.50
N ILE A 119 14.94 -24.52 0.35
CA ILE A 119 15.57 -25.60 -0.43
C ILE A 119 16.95 -25.18 -0.92
N TRP A 120 17.08 -23.97 -1.46
CA TRP A 120 18.35 -23.44 -1.94
C TRP A 120 19.38 -23.32 -0.81
N PHE A 121 18.93 -22.86 0.37
CA PHE A 121 19.73 -22.77 1.59
C PHE A 121 20.24 -24.14 2.07
N LEU A 122 19.39 -25.16 2.07
CA LEU A 122 19.81 -26.52 2.43
C LEU A 122 20.80 -27.11 1.43
N PHE A 123 20.59 -26.84 0.12
CA PHE A 123 21.47 -27.35 -0.92
C PHE A 123 22.90 -26.82 -0.78
N GLY A 124 23.08 -25.51 -0.57
CA GLY A 124 24.43 -24.96 -0.37
C GLY A 124 25.04 -25.27 0.98
N LEU A 125 24.25 -25.45 2.05
CA LEU A 125 24.78 -25.96 3.31
C LEU A 125 25.33 -27.39 3.13
N GLY A 126 24.56 -28.28 2.51
CA GLY A 126 25.01 -29.65 2.20
C GLY A 126 26.23 -29.67 1.28
N PHE A 127 26.25 -28.84 0.24
CA PHE A 127 27.39 -28.72 -0.68
C PHE A 127 28.64 -28.16 0.02
N GLY A 128 28.50 -27.12 0.84
CA GLY A 128 29.58 -26.55 1.63
C GLY A 128 30.18 -27.55 2.62
N SER A 129 29.34 -28.24 3.38
CA SER A 129 29.77 -29.30 4.31
C SER A 129 30.49 -30.45 3.58
N TYR A 130 30.01 -30.87 2.42
CA TYR A 130 30.68 -31.89 1.60
C TYR A 130 32.07 -31.44 1.14
N LEU A 131 32.21 -30.19 0.68
CA LEU A 131 33.51 -29.67 0.24
C LEU A 131 34.52 -29.60 1.38
N ILE A 132 34.09 -29.21 2.59
CA ILE A 132 34.93 -29.18 3.79
C ILE A 132 35.36 -30.60 4.17
N LEU A 133 34.41 -31.54 4.25
CA LEU A 133 34.68 -32.94 4.59
C LEU A 133 35.64 -33.59 3.58
N LYS A 134 35.43 -33.35 2.28
CA LYS A 134 36.31 -33.88 1.23
C LYS A 134 37.72 -33.29 1.29
N ASN A 135 37.87 -32.03 1.68
CA ASN A 135 39.18 -31.40 1.85
C ASN A 135 39.95 -31.97 3.06
N LEU A 136 39.23 -32.40 4.10
CA LEU A 136 39.78 -33.09 5.28
C LEU A 136 40.20 -34.54 4.98
N PHE A 137 39.46 -35.27 4.13
CA PHE A 137 39.71 -36.70 3.84
C PHE A 137 40.51 -36.99 2.55
N GLY A 138 41.08 -35.98 1.89
CA GLY A 138 42.12 -36.16 0.86
C GLY A 138 41.73 -36.89 -0.43
N SER A 139 40.45 -37.03 -0.76
CA SER A 139 40.02 -37.78 -1.96
C SER A 139 40.09 -36.93 -3.24
N CYS A 140 40.96 -37.33 -4.18
CA CYS A 140 41.20 -36.64 -5.45
C CYS A 140 40.02 -36.83 -6.43
N PHE A 141 39.62 -35.77 -7.14
CA PHE A 141 38.67 -35.89 -8.25
C PHE A 141 39.35 -36.55 -9.46
N ARG A 142 38.64 -37.43 -10.17
CA ARG A 142 39.08 -37.95 -11.46
C ARG A 142 39.12 -36.78 -12.46
N ILE A 143 40.30 -36.48 -13.03
CA ILE A 143 40.46 -35.45 -14.05
C ILE A 143 39.80 -35.96 -15.34
N VAL A 144 38.58 -35.49 -15.62
CA VAL A 144 37.90 -35.76 -16.90
C VAL A 144 38.30 -34.69 -17.90
N ASN A 145 38.89 -35.07 -19.04
CA ASN A 145 39.27 -34.13 -20.10
C ASN A 145 38.08 -33.83 -21.00
N TYR A 146 37.65 -32.56 -20.98
CA TYR A 146 36.59 -32.04 -21.86
C TYR A 146 37.22 -31.31 -23.06
N PRO A 147 36.54 -31.29 -24.22
CA PRO A 147 37.02 -30.54 -25.39
C PRO A 147 37.06 -29.03 -25.14
N HIS A 148 37.98 -28.31 -25.79
CA HIS A 148 38.14 -26.84 -25.67
C HIS A 148 36.84 -26.07 -25.94
N SER A 149 36.03 -26.54 -26.89
CA SER A 149 34.72 -25.95 -27.22
C SER A 149 33.77 -25.87 -26.00
N PHE A 150 33.84 -26.84 -25.09
CA PHE A 150 33.00 -26.89 -23.90
C PHE A 150 33.42 -25.88 -22.82
N TYR A 151 34.72 -25.59 -22.70
CA TYR A 151 35.24 -24.53 -21.82
C TYR A 151 34.81 -23.14 -22.29
N ILE A 152 34.93 -22.90 -23.61
CA ILE A 152 34.49 -21.65 -24.23
C ILE A 152 32.97 -21.49 -24.04
N ALA A 153 32.17 -22.54 -24.31
CA ALA A 153 30.72 -22.49 -24.13
C ALA A 153 30.31 -22.20 -22.67
N THR A 154 30.94 -22.85 -21.69
CA THR A 154 30.65 -22.60 -20.26
C THR A 154 31.02 -21.17 -19.86
N PHE A 155 32.16 -20.66 -20.32
CA PHE A 155 32.59 -19.29 -20.05
C PHE A 155 31.64 -18.26 -20.68
N SER A 156 31.27 -18.44 -21.96
CA SER A 156 30.31 -17.58 -22.64
C SER A 156 28.95 -17.56 -21.93
N LEU A 157 28.50 -18.71 -21.41
CA LEU A 157 27.24 -18.81 -20.68
C LEU A 157 27.31 -18.09 -19.32
N VAL A 158 28.43 -18.19 -18.60
CA VAL A 158 28.67 -17.40 -17.38
C VAL A 158 28.61 -15.90 -17.69
N VAL A 159 29.30 -15.44 -18.73
CA VAL A 159 29.29 -14.01 -19.13
C VAL A 159 27.87 -13.57 -19.50
N LEU A 160 27.12 -14.35 -20.28
CA LEU A 160 25.74 -14.04 -20.65
C LEU A 160 24.85 -13.86 -19.41
N PHE A 161 24.88 -14.82 -18.47
CA PHE A 161 24.06 -14.72 -17.26
C PHE A 161 24.52 -13.60 -16.32
N THR A 162 25.80 -13.23 -16.30
CA THR A 162 26.25 -12.02 -15.56
C THR A 162 25.65 -10.74 -16.16
N LEU A 163 25.61 -10.61 -17.49
CA LEU A 163 24.99 -9.45 -18.15
C LEU A 163 23.49 -9.40 -17.88
N LEU A 164 22.80 -10.54 -17.95
CA LEU A 164 21.39 -10.64 -17.60
C LEU A 164 21.13 -10.28 -16.13
N ALA A 165 22.01 -10.68 -15.22
CA ALA A 165 21.91 -10.35 -13.79
C ALA A 165 22.09 -8.85 -13.54
N ILE A 166 23.00 -8.19 -14.26
CA ILE A 166 23.19 -6.73 -14.21
C ILE A 166 21.92 -6.02 -14.69
N ILE A 167 21.39 -6.41 -15.85
CA ILE A 167 20.16 -5.84 -16.41
C ILE A 167 18.97 -6.04 -15.46
N ALA A 168 18.78 -7.25 -14.94
CA ALA A 168 17.71 -7.56 -13.99
C ALA A 168 17.84 -6.75 -12.69
N SER A 169 19.07 -6.57 -12.18
CA SER A 169 19.34 -5.73 -11.00
C SER A 169 18.94 -4.26 -11.24
N SER A 170 19.21 -3.72 -12.43
CA SER A 170 18.76 -2.37 -12.81
C SER A 170 17.25 -2.24 -12.84
N PHE A 171 16.53 -3.26 -13.34
CA PHE A 171 15.06 -3.29 -13.31
C PHE A 171 14.52 -3.34 -11.87
N VAL A 172 15.09 -4.16 -11.00
CA VAL A 172 14.68 -4.24 -9.58
C VAL A 172 14.89 -2.88 -8.89
N PHE A 173 16.02 -2.21 -9.15
CA PHE A 173 16.28 -0.89 -8.59
C PHE A 173 15.23 0.15 -9.04
N ALA A 174 14.94 0.21 -10.34
CA ALA A 174 13.94 1.14 -10.89
C ALA A 174 12.53 0.82 -10.37
N ALA A 175 12.15 -0.45 -10.31
CA ALA A 175 10.86 -0.91 -9.81
C ALA A 175 10.69 -0.63 -8.30
N SER A 176 11.75 -0.81 -7.51
CA SER A 176 11.77 -0.56 -6.07
C SER A 176 11.50 0.92 -5.77
N LYS A 177 12.19 1.83 -6.45
CA LYS A 177 11.97 3.28 -6.32
C LYS A 177 10.55 3.70 -6.72
N SER A 178 10.02 3.14 -7.81
CA SER A 178 8.66 3.39 -8.26
C SER A 178 7.63 2.89 -7.24
N SER A 179 7.82 1.67 -6.72
CA SER A 179 6.97 1.04 -5.70
C SER A 179 6.92 1.88 -4.42
N GLN A 180 8.09 2.27 -3.88
CA GLN A 180 8.20 3.11 -2.68
C GLN A 180 7.44 4.44 -2.83
N LYS A 181 7.68 5.17 -3.92
CA LYS A 181 7.01 6.46 -4.18
C LYS A 181 5.49 6.32 -4.32
N ARG A 182 5.00 5.21 -4.85
CA ARG A 182 3.56 4.95 -4.99
C ARG A 182 2.95 4.49 -3.67
N ALA A 183 3.65 3.66 -2.90
CA ALA A 183 3.24 3.22 -1.58
C ALA A 183 3.13 4.40 -0.59
N ASN A 184 4.14 5.27 -0.51
CA ASN A 184 4.11 6.44 0.37
C ASN A 184 2.96 7.39 0.02
N ARG A 185 2.73 7.66 -1.28
CA ARG A 185 1.59 8.49 -1.69
C ARG A 185 0.24 7.89 -1.29
N LEU A 186 0.09 6.58 -1.40
CA LEU A 186 -1.13 5.89 -0.96
C LEU A 186 -1.31 6.01 0.55
N VAL A 187 -0.26 5.74 1.32
CA VAL A 187 -0.22 5.89 2.78
C VAL A 187 -0.60 7.31 3.20
N ASP A 188 0.04 8.33 2.60
CA ASP A 188 -0.23 9.74 2.90
C ASP A 188 -1.66 10.15 2.59
N THR A 189 -2.21 9.70 1.46
CA THR A 189 -3.59 10.07 1.07
C THR A 189 -4.62 9.41 2.00
N VAL A 190 -4.42 8.13 2.37
CA VAL A 190 -5.33 7.41 3.27
C VAL A 190 -5.31 8.01 4.68
N PHE A 191 -4.12 8.24 5.25
CA PHE A 191 -4.01 8.84 6.58
C PHE A 191 -4.35 10.33 6.58
N GLY A 192 -4.17 11.03 5.45
CA GLY A 192 -4.63 12.41 5.24
C GLY A 192 -6.15 12.50 5.30
N ALA A 193 -6.86 11.67 4.53
CA ALA A 193 -8.31 11.60 4.55
C ALA A 193 -8.88 11.28 5.95
N ALA A 194 -8.24 10.34 6.66
CA ALA A 194 -8.62 10.02 8.05
C ALA A 194 -8.38 11.20 9.01
N SER A 195 -7.26 11.92 8.84
CA SER A 195 -6.94 13.11 9.62
C SER A 195 -7.96 14.23 9.37
N ASP A 196 -8.29 14.49 8.10
CA ASP A 196 -9.26 15.54 7.71
C ASP A 196 -10.65 15.24 8.26
N ALA A 197 -11.10 13.99 8.17
CA ALA A 197 -12.36 13.56 8.79
C ALA A 197 -12.33 13.80 10.31
N SER A 198 -11.26 13.39 11.00
CA SER A 198 -11.12 13.61 12.45
C SER A 198 -11.10 15.11 12.82
N GLY A 199 -10.60 15.95 11.91
CA GLY A 199 -10.59 17.41 12.03
C GLY A 199 -11.99 18.01 11.89
N ALA A 200 -12.75 17.58 10.89
CA ALA A 200 -14.16 17.98 10.72
C ALA A 200 -15.00 17.61 11.94
N MET A 201 -14.84 16.39 12.48
CA MET A 201 -15.53 16.01 13.73
C MET A 201 -15.17 16.94 14.88
N ARG A 202 -13.91 17.36 15.00
CA ARG A 202 -13.47 18.23 16.08
C ARG A 202 -14.08 19.64 15.98
N ARG A 203 -14.22 20.17 14.77
CA ARG A 203 -14.93 21.44 14.54
C ARG A 203 -16.40 21.33 14.95
N VAL A 204 -17.08 20.27 14.52
CA VAL A 204 -18.47 19.99 14.95
C VAL A 204 -18.55 19.88 16.48
N ILE A 205 -17.70 19.07 17.11
CA ILE A 205 -17.70 18.89 18.58
C ILE A 205 -17.52 20.23 19.31
N ASN A 206 -16.57 21.07 18.87
CA ASN A 206 -16.32 22.35 19.51
C ASN A 206 -17.56 23.24 19.44
N SER A 207 -18.18 23.39 18.26
CA SER A 207 -19.41 24.19 18.13
C SER A 207 -20.58 23.60 18.92
N LEU A 208 -20.73 22.27 19.01
CA LEU A 208 -21.79 21.68 19.86
C LEU A 208 -21.57 21.99 21.36
N VAL A 209 -20.32 22.06 21.81
CA VAL A 209 -19.98 22.43 23.20
C VAL A 209 -20.22 23.92 23.44
N ASP A 210 -19.89 24.77 22.47
CA ASP A 210 -20.13 26.22 22.55
C ASP A 210 -21.63 26.53 22.60
N MET A 211 -22.43 25.91 21.71
CA MET A 211 -23.90 25.97 21.76
C MET A 211 -24.46 25.51 23.11
N GLN A 212 -23.92 24.41 23.67
CA GLN A 212 -24.34 23.91 24.97
C GLN A 212 -24.06 24.93 26.08
N ALA A 213 -22.92 25.62 26.03
CA ALA A 213 -22.58 26.64 27.02
C ALA A 213 -23.57 27.82 26.97
N LEU A 214 -23.96 28.25 25.77
CA LEU A 214 -24.91 29.35 25.55
C LEU A 214 -26.36 28.98 25.93
N LEU A 215 -26.81 27.79 25.56
CA LEU A 215 -28.22 27.37 25.73
C LEU A 215 -28.53 26.79 27.12
N ARG A 216 -27.52 26.51 27.94
CA ARG A 216 -27.68 25.89 29.27
C ARG A 216 -28.78 26.50 30.17
N PRO A 217 -28.94 27.83 30.27
CA PRO A 217 -29.98 28.42 31.13
C PRO A 217 -31.37 28.45 30.48
N TYR A 218 -31.50 28.18 29.18
CA TYR A 218 -32.75 28.39 28.40
C TYR A 218 -33.38 27.09 27.89
N ASP A 219 -32.57 26.10 27.49
CA ASP A 219 -33.06 24.85 26.91
C ASP A 219 -32.28 23.62 27.43
N PRO A 220 -32.69 23.06 28.59
CA PRO A 220 -32.00 21.91 29.18
C PRO A 220 -32.20 20.62 28.39
N GLN A 221 -33.27 20.50 27.59
CA GLN A 221 -33.52 19.30 26.79
C GLN A 221 -32.54 19.21 25.61
N THR A 222 -32.39 20.30 24.86
CA THR A 222 -31.43 20.38 23.75
C THR A 222 -29.99 20.23 24.25
N CYS A 223 -29.67 20.79 25.42
CA CYS A 223 -28.35 20.62 26.04
C CYS A 223 -28.00 19.15 26.35
N ASN A 224 -28.96 18.34 26.81
CA ASN A 224 -28.72 16.92 27.06
C ASN A 224 -28.45 16.15 25.75
N LEU A 225 -29.17 16.47 24.68
CA LEU A 225 -28.96 15.86 23.36
C LEU A 225 -27.59 16.24 22.79
N LEU A 226 -27.21 17.52 22.87
CA LEU A 226 -25.90 18.03 22.46
C LEU A 226 -24.77 17.34 23.23
N ASN A 227 -24.94 17.15 24.54
CA ASN A 227 -23.94 16.50 25.40
C ASN A 227 -23.70 15.03 25.02
N VAL A 228 -24.77 14.25 24.82
CA VAL A 228 -24.65 12.84 24.40
C VAL A 228 -23.98 12.75 23.03
N THR A 229 -24.37 13.62 22.10
CA THR A 229 -23.86 13.65 20.73
C THR A 229 -22.38 14.05 20.68
N SER A 230 -22.00 15.11 21.39
CA SER A 230 -20.62 15.58 21.47
C SER A 230 -19.69 14.55 22.13
N HIS A 231 -20.15 13.87 23.19
CA HIS A 231 -19.38 12.80 23.84
C HIS A 231 -19.12 11.60 22.92
N ARG A 232 -20.15 11.18 22.16
CA ARG A 232 -20.02 10.06 21.21
C ARG A 232 -19.05 10.41 20.08
N LEU A 233 -19.24 11.57 19.43
CA LEU A 233 -18.35 12.08 18.39
C LEU A 233 -16.91 12.24 18.90
N ARG A 234 -16.73 12.72 20.13
CA ARG A 234 -15.41 12.89 20.75
C ARG A 234 -14.71 11.56 20.93
N ARG A 235 -15.41 10.52 21.38
CA ARG A 235 -14.84 9.17 21.50
C ARG A 235 -14.40 8.65 20.13
N GLU A 236 -15.23 8.74 19.11
CA GLU A 236 -14.92 8.26 17.75
C GLU A 236 -13.77 9.05 17.10
N SER A 237 -13.77 10.38 17.21
CA SER A 237 -12.67 11.24 16.73
C SER A 237 -11.33 10.91 17.37
N LEU A 238 -11.32 10.63 18.68
CA LEU A 238 -10.10 10.25 19.41
C LEU A 238 -9.58 8.89 18.97
N LEU A 239 -10.46 7.90 18.75
CA LEU A 239 -10.06 6.58 18.24
C LEU A 239 -9.40 6.69 16.86
N ILE A 240 -9.96 7.50 15.96
CA ILE A 240 -9.38 7.72 14.63
C ILE A 240 -8.03 8.45 14.74
N LYS A 241 -7.95 9.52 15.55
CA LYS A 241 -6.71 10.28 15.72
C LYS A 241 -5.59 9.43 16.32
N ASP A 242 -5.90 8.62 17.34
CA ASP A 242 -4.94 7.69 17.94
C ASP A 242 -4.47 6.64 16.93
N PHE A 243 -5.41 6.05 16.17
CA PHE A 243 -5.09 5.10 15.11
C PHE A 243 -4.17 5.70 14.04
N VAL A 244 -4.47 6.93 13.56
CA VAL A 244 -3.63 7.65 12.58
C VAL A 244 -2.26 7.94 13.16
N ALA A 245 -2.16 8.48 14.37
CA ALA A 245 -0.90 8.82 15.01
C ALA A 245 -0.03 7.58 15.25
N LYS A 246 -0.63 6.47 15.70
CA LYS A 246 0.06 5.23 16.01
C LYS A 246 0.46 4.42 14.77
N THR A 247 -0.28 4.53 13.67
CA THR A 247 -0.12 3.65 12.50
C THR A 247 0.58 4.34 11.33
N LYS A 248 0.49 5.67 11.19
CA LYS A 248 1.10 6.39 10.05
C LYS A 248 2.62 6.25 10.02
N HIS A 249 3.30 6.52 11.13
CA HIS A 249 4.77 6.46 11.19
C HIS A 249 5.30 5.04 10.95
N PRO A 250 4.81 3.98 11.65
CA PRO A 250 5.26 2.61 11.37
C PRO A 250 4.97 2.15 9.94
N SER A 251 3.90 2.64 9.30
CA SER A 251 3.60 2.30 7.90
C SER A 251 4.63 2.90 6.93
N HIS A 252 5.04 4.15 7.15
CA HIS A 252 6.09 4.79 6.34
C HIS A 252 7.44 4.10 6.57
N GLU A 253 7.79 3.85 7.84
CA GLU A 253 9.02 3.17 8.22
C GLU A 253 9.09 1.75 7.64
N ALA A 254 7.99 0.99 7.63
CA ALA A 254 7.94 -0.33 7.02
C ALA A 254 8.22 -0.31 5.50
N VAL A 255 7.67 0.68 4.77
CA VAL A 255 7.93 0.85 3.34
C VAL A 255 9.38 1.24 3.09
N GLU A 256 9.95 2.09 3.95
CA GLU A 256 11.35 2.53 3.88
C GLU A 256 12.33 1.38 4.18
N ILE A 257 12.07 0.58 5.22
CA ILE A 257 12.87 -0.60 5.56
C ILE A 257 12.87 -1.61 4.40
N LEU A 258 11.71 -1.88 3.80
CA LEU A 258 11.59 -2.79 2.67
C LEU A 258 12.40 -2.29 1.46
N TYR A 259 12.25 -1.01 1.12
CA TYR A 259 12.99 -0.38 0.03
C TYR A 259 14.50 -0.45 0.28
N SER A 260 14.95 -0.02 1.46
CA SER A 260 16.35 0.00 1.86
C SER A 260 16.98 -1.39 1.81
N THR A 261 16.29 -2.40 2.36
CA THR A 261 16.74 -3.80 2.36
C THR A 261 16.87 -4.34 0.94
N THR A 262 15.87 -4.09 0.08
CA THR A 262 15.90 -4.57 -1.31
C THR A 262 17.03 -3.91 -2.09
N VAL A 263 17.21 -2.60 -1.96
CA VAL A 263 18.30 -1.86 -2.61
C VAL A 263 19.66 -2.35 -2.11
N ALA A 264 19.83 -2.56 -0.81
CA ALA A 264 21.07 -3.06 -0.23
C ALA A 264 21.45 -4.45 -0.78
N VAL A 265 20.49 -5.39 -0.87
CA VAL A 265 20.74 -6.73 -1.44
C VAL A 265 21.16 -6.61 -2.91
N VAL A 266 20.46 -5.80 -3.70
CA VAL A 266 20.75 -5.62 -5.14
C VAL A 266 22.09 -4.94 -5.38
N THR A 267 22.45 -3.92 -4.60
CA THR A 267 23.73 -3.22 -4.76
C THR A 267 24.91 -4.09 -4.36
N ILE A 268 24.83 -4.80 -3.24
CA ILE A 268 25.86 -5.76 -2.82
C ILE A 268 26.01 -6.86 -3.88
N ASN A 269 24.88 -7.36 -4.43
CA ASN A 269 24.91 -8.35 -5.50
C ASN A 269 25.65 -7.82 -6.74
N LEU A 270 25.35 -6.59 -7.18
CA LEU A 270 26.02 -5.97 -8.31
C LEU A 270 27.54 -5.81 -8.08
N MET A 271 27.94 -5.37 -6.88
CA MET A 271 29.36 -5.23 -6.52
C MET A 271 30.08 -6.59 -6.55
N LEU A 272 29.43 -7.64 -6.03
CA LEU A 272 29.99 -9.00 -6.10
C LEU A 272 30.09 -9.52 -7.52
N LEU A 273 29.11 -9.26 -8.39
CA LEU A 273 29.18 -9.67 -9.80
C LEU A 273 30.37 -9.02 -10.53
N VAL A 274 30.58 -7.72 -10.31
CA VAL A 274 31.74 -7.00 -10.88
C VAL A 274 33.05 -7.56 -10.33
N ALA A 275 33.15 -7.75 -9.01
CA ALA A 275 34.32 -8.36 -8.39
C ALA A 275 34.58 -9.77 -8.93
N ALA A 276 33.52 -10.57 -9.14
CA ALA A 276 33.60 -11.90 -9.69
C ALA A 276 34.24 -11.89 -11.08
N LEU A 277 33.77 -11.00 -11.97
CA LEU A 277 34.33 -10.86 -13.32
C LEU A 277 35.84 -10.53 -13.29
N VAL A 278 36.26 -9.60 -12.42
CA VAL A 278 37.68 -9.23 -12.26
C VAL A 278 38.50 -10.42 -11.75
N LEU A 279 38.03 -11.12 -10.71
CA LEU A 279 38.73 -12.26 -10.14
C LEU A 279 38.80 -13.46 -11.08
N LEU A 280 37.77 -13.65 -11.90
CA LEU A 280 37.71 -14.69 -12.93
C LEU A 280 38.74 -14.44 -14.03
N ILE A 281 39.00 -13.19 -14.40
CA ILE A 281 40.09 -12.83 -15.32
C ILE A 281 41.47 -13.07 -14.65
N LEU A 282 41.60 -12.67 -13.38
CA LEU A 282 42.84 -12.80 -12.60
C LEU A 282 43.17 -14.26 -12.20
N HIS A 283 42.20 -15.19 -12.32
CA HIS A 283 42.31 -16.59 -11.90
C HIS A 283 42.70 -16.78 -10.42
N TRP A 284 42.21 -15.90 -9.54
CA TRP A 284 42.45 -16.02 -8.10
C TRP A 284 41.41 -16.91 -7.42
N TYR A 285 41.72 -18.22 -7.36
CA TYR A 285 40.80 -19.26 -6.87
C TYR A 285 40.20 -19.04 -5.47
N PRO A 286 40.97 -18.65 -4.43
CA PRO A 286 40.40 -18.40 -3.10
C PRO A 286 39.34 -17.31 -3.10
N GLY A 287 39.59 -16.20 -3.80
CA GLY A 287 38.65 -15.09 -3.88
C GLY A 287 37.36 -15.47 -4.62
N ILE A 288 37.46 -16.25 -5.70
CA ILE A 288 36.30 -16.76 -6.43
C ILE A 288 35.41 -17.64 -5.53
N MET A 289 36.00 -18.49 -4.69
CA MET A 289 35.23 -19.34 -3.76
C MET A 289 34.46 -18.52 -2.72
N VAL A 290 35.08 -17.46 -2.18
CA VAL A 290 34.41 -16.54 -1.24
C VAL A 290 33.24 -15.82 -1.93
N ILE A 291 33.43 -15.33 -3.16
CA ILE A 291 32.35 -14.69 -3.91
C ILE A 291 31.19 -15.64 -4.18
N ILE A 292 31.46 -16.89 -4.58
CA ILE A 292 30.40 -17.89 -4.81
C ILE A 292 29.58 -18.10 -3.53
N PHE A 293 30.24 -18.21 -2.38
CA PHE A 293 29.57 -18.36 -1.09
C PHE A 293 28.69 -17.13 -0.76
N CYS A 294 29.21 -15.92 -0.93
CA CYS A 294 28.44 -14.69 -0.71
C CYS A 294 27.25 -14.57 -1.68
N CYS A 295 27.45 -14.82 -2.98
CA CYS A 295 26.38 -14.81 -3.98
C CYS A 295 25.30 -15.85 -3.69
N TRP A 296 25.67 -17.00 -3.11
CA TRP A 296 24.70 -18.01 -2.69
C TRP A 296 23.82 -17.52 -1.53
N ILE A 297 24.39 -16.84 -0.53
CA ILE A 297 23.62 -16.20 0.56
C ILE A 297 22.70 -15.11 -0.02
N LEU A 298 23.20 -14.24 -0.88
CA LEU A 298 22.39 -13.18 -1.51
C LEU A 298 21.26 -13.74 -2.38
N THR A 299 21.49 -14.86 -3.07
CA THR A 299 20.45 -15.55 -3.84
C THR A 299 19.35 -16.07 -2.90
N THR A 300 19.72 -16.61 -1.74
CA THR A 300 18.75 -17.00 -0.70
C THR A 300 17.92 -15.80 -0.22
N LEU A 301 18.58 -14.68 0.09
CA LEU A 301 17.91 -13.44 0.50
C LEU A 301 16.99 -12.90 -0.62
N SER A 302 17.41 -12.99 -1.89
CA SER A 302 16.61 -12.57 -3.04
C SER A 302 15.31 -13.39 -3.19
N TRP A 303 15.37 -14.70 -2.91
CA TRP A 303 14.17 -15.54 -2.86
C TRP A 303 13.22 -15.18 -1.72
N ILE A 304 13.75 -14.84 -0.53
CA ILE A 304 12.95 -14.36 0.60
C ILE A 304 12.26 -13.04 0.24
N LEU A 305 13.00 -12.08 -0.32
CA LEU A 305 12.45 -10.80 -0.78
C LEU A 305 11.39 -11.00 -1.85
N THR A 306 11.60 -11.90 -2.81
CA THR A 306 10.60 -12.23 -3.84
C THR A 306 9.30 -12.79 -3.22
N GLY A 307 9.41 -13.62 -2.18
CA GLY A 307 8.25 -14.10 -1.42
C GLY A 307 7.51 -12.97 -0.71
N PHE A 308 8.26 -12.05 -0.09
CA PHE A 308 7.71 -10.86 0.55
C PHE A 308 7.02 -9.92 -0.46
N ASP A 309 7.64 -9.66 -1.62
CA ASP A 309 7.07 -8.82 -2.68
C ASP A 309 5.75 -9.39 -3.21
N TYR A 310 5.62 -10.72 -3.28
CA TYR A 310 4.37 -11.38 -3.65
C TYR A 310 3.28 -11.20 -2.59
N PHE A 311 3.64 -11.32 -1.32
CA PHE A 311 2.75 -10.97 -0.22
C PHE A 311 2.30 -9.50 -0.33
N PHE A 312 3.23 -8.57 -0.55
CA PHE A 312 2.92 -7.15 -0.68
C PHE A 312 2.03 -6.86 -1.90
N GLN A 313 2.24 -7.56 -3.01
CA GLN A 313 1.36 -7.50 -4.18
C GLN A 313 -0.07 -7.95 -3.87
N THR A 314 -0.20 -8.97 -3.03
CA THR A 314 -1.50 -9.50 -2.60
C THR A 314 -2.17 -8.52 -1.64
N PHE A 315 -1.44 -8.02 -0.65
CA PHE A 315 -1.91 -6.97 0.25
C PHE A 315 -2.39 -5.72 -0.50
N ALA A 316 -1.64 -5.28 -1.51
CA ALA A 316 -2.01 -4.15 -2.37
C ALA A 316 -3.31 -4.39 -3.14
N ARG A 317 -3.51 -5.62 -3.64
CA ARG A 317 -4.72 -6.03 -4.34
C ARG A 317 -5.93 -6.05 -3.41
N ASP A 318 -5.76 -6.58 -2.21
CA ASP A 318 -6.84 -6.68 -1.23
C ASP A 318 -7.24 -5.29 -0.73
N THR A 319 -6.26 -4.44 -0.41
CA THR A 319 -6.48 -3.05 0.00
C THR A 319 -7.24 -2.27 -1.07
N CYS A 320 -6.79 -2.33 -2.32
CA CYS A 320 -7.49 -1.65 -3.42
C CYS A 320 -8.87 -2.22 -3.69
N SER A 321 -9.07 -3.53 -3.57
CA SER A 321 -10.41 -4.12 -3.70
C SER A 321 -11.33 -3.71 -2.56
N ALA A 322 -10.82 -3.58 -1.34
CA ALA A 322 -11.59 -3.11 -0.19
C ALA A 322 -11.99 -1.64 -0.36
N LEU A 323 -11.10 -0.81 -0.91
CA LEU A 323 -11.39 0.60 -1.21
C LEU A 323 -12.45 0.76 -2.32
N VAL A 324 -12.38 -0.04 -3.40
CA VAL A 324 -13.44 -0.07 -4.44
C VAL A 324 -14.78 -0.46 -3.85
N LYS A 325 -14.83 -1.53 -3.03
CA LYS A 325 -16.06 -1.96 -2.36
C LYS A 325 -16.62 -0.91 -1.42
N PHE A 326 -15.74 -0.16 -0.76
CA PHE A 326 -16.14 0.96 0.09
C PHE A 326 -16.79 2.10 -0.71
N GLU A 327 -16.28 2.39 -1.90
CA GLU A 327 -16.85 3.39 -2.80
C GLU A 327 -18.24 2.99 -3.30
N GLU A 328 -18.44 1.71 -3.61
CA GLU A 328 -19.71 1.13 -4.04
C GLU A 328 -20.74 1.14 -2.90
N ASN A 329 -20.41 0.51 -1.75
CA ASN A 329 -21.28 0.40 -0.59
C ASN A 329 -20.47 0.51 0.73
N PRO A 330 -20.51 1.66 1.43
CA PRO A 330 -19.78 1.86 2.69
C PRO A 330 -20.24 0.90 3.82
N ASP A 331 -21.53 0.58 3.88
CA ASP A 331 -22.15 -0.17 4.98
C ASP A 331 -21.76 -1.66 5.02
N ASP A 332 -21.51 -2.27 3.84
CA ASP A 332 -21.15 -3.68 3.67
C ASP A 332 -19.63 -3.91 3.49
N SER A 333 -18.82 -2.86 3.67
CA SER A 333 -17.37 -2.95 3.45
C SER A 333 -16.60 -3.45 4.67
N SER A 334 -15.56 -4.24 4.42
CA SER A 334 -14.51 -4.60 5.40
C SER A 334 -13.91 -3.41 6.14
N LEU A 335 -13.93 -2.22 5.52
CA LEU A 335 -13.34 -0.99 6.05
C LEU A 335 -14.26 -0.25 7.03
N ARG A 336 -15.37 -0.87 7.46
CA ARG A 336 -16.32 -0.32 8.43
C ARG A 336 -15.68 0.14 9.75
N PHE A 337 -14.51 -0.39 10.10
CA PHE A 337 -13.78 0.04 11.29
C PHE A 337 -13.05 1.39 11.16
N ILE A 338 -12.87 1.88 9.92
CA ILE A 338 -12.32 3.21 9.62
C ILE A 338 -13.46 4.25 9.62
N HIS A 339 -14.71 3.85 9.84
CA HIS A 339 -15.88 4.67 9.61
C HIS A 339 -16.24 5.59 10.79
N PRO A 340 -16.32 6.90 10.56
CA PRO A 340 -17.09 7.81 11.38
C PRO A 340 -18.48 8.13 10.81
N CYS A 341 -18.82 7.70 9.60
CA CYS A 341 -20.10 8.09 9.04
C CYS A 341 -21.24 7.27 9.66
N ALA A 342 -22.34 7.95 9.92
CA ALA A 342 -23.57 7.35 10.37
C ALA A 342 -24.33 6.71 9.18
N SER A 343 -25.26 5.80 9.48
CA SER A 343 -26.09 5.12 8.47
C SER A 343 -26.87 6.14 7.62
N PRO A 344 -27.00 5.95 6.30
CA PRO A 344 -27.63 6.93 5.40
C PRO A 344 -29.10 7.25 5.74
N SER A 345 -29.87 6.27 6.23
CA SER A 345 -31.31 6.41 6.49
C SER A 345 -31.62 7.34 7.67
N ASP A 346 -30.88 7.20 8.77
CA ASP A 346 -31.13 7.96 10.00
C ASP A 346 -30.51 9.36 9.90
N SER A 347 -29.40 9.47 9.17
CA SER A 347 -28.62 10.71 9.05
C SER A 347 -29.28 11.75 8.13
N ASN A 348 -29.93 11.31 7.05
CA ASN A 348 -30.63 12.25 6.14
C ASN A 348 -31.85 12.88 6.82
N ASN A 349 -32.61 12.11 7.60
CA ASN A 349 -33.73 12.66 8.36
C ASN A 349 -33.24 13.70 9.39
N LEU A 350 -32.13 13.40 10.08
CA LEU A 350 -31.51 14.34 11.02
C LEU A 350 -31.07 15.65 10.35
N LEU A 351 -30.41 15.57 9.18
CA LEU A 351 -30.00 16.77 8.43
C LEU A 351 -31.21 17.62 7.99
N VAL A 352 -32.28 16.97 7.49
CA VAL A 352 -33.52 17.66 7.09
C VAL A 352 -34.19 18.30 8.31
N GLN A 353 -34.19 17.62 9.46
CA GLN A 353 -34.73 18.15 10.71
C GLN A 353 -33.92 19.36 11.21
N ILE A 354 -32.59 19.32 11.12
CA ILE A 354 -31.72 20.45 11.44
C ILE A 354 -32.00 21.62 10.49
N GLY A 355 -32.01 21.38 9.18
CA GLY A 355 -32.30 22.41 8.17
C GLY A 355 -33.67 23.06 8.37
N LYS A 356 -34.71 22.24 8.65
CA LYS A 356 -36.05 22.73 8.99
C LYS A 356 -36.06 23.60 10.25
N THR A 357 -35.29 23.22 11.28
CA THR A 357 -35.24 23.96 12.54
C THR A 357 -34.62 25.35 12.33
N VAL A 358 -33.51 25.42 11.58
CA VAL A 358 -32.86 26.70 11.24
C VAL A 358 -33.77 27.56 10.36
N HIS A 359 -34.34 26.98 9.30
CA HIS A 359 -35.26 27.69 8.39
C HIS A 359 -36.46 28.29 9.15
N ASN A 360 -37.11 27.49 10.01
CA ASN A 360 -38.24 27.97 10.80
C ASN A 360 -37.84 29.08 11.77
N PHE A 361 -36.66 28.99 12.40
CA PHE A 361 -36.17 30.02 13.30
C PHE A 361 -35.90 31.34 12.56
N ILE A 362 -35.21 31.28 11.41
CA ILE A 362 -34.91 32.47 10.60
C ILE A 362 -36.19 33.09 10.03
N SER A 363 -37.12 32.27 9.53
CA SER A 363 -38.43 32.72 9.04
C SER A 363 -39.24 33.44 10.13
N GLN A 364 -39.25 32.90 11.35
CA GLN A 364 -39.92 33.56 12.49
C GLN A 364 -39.22 34.87 12.88
N ALA A 365 -37.88 34.88 12.90
CA ALA A 365 -37.10 36.08 13.20
C ALA A 365 -37.36 37.18 12.17
N ASN A 366 -37.37 36.86 10.86
CA ASN A 366 -37.69 37.79 9.78
C ASN A 366 -39.13 38.32 9.92
N THR A 367 -40.10 37.47 10.25
CA THR A 367 -41.49 37.91 10.47
C THR A 367 -41.58 38.93 11.62
N LYS A 368 -40.90 38.67 12.74
CA LYS A 368 -40.88 39.60 13.89
C LYS A 368 -40.10 40.88 13.62
N LEU A 369 -39.06 40.82 12.81
CA LEU A 369 -38.33 42.01 12.37
C LEU A 369 -39.21 42.90 11.48
N THR A 370 -40.03 42.32 10.60
CA THR A 370 -41.00 43.05 9.78
C THR A 370 -42.10 43.69 10.63
N GLU A 371 -42.65 42.98 11.62
CA GLU A 371 -43.58 43.56 12.60
C GLU A 371 -42.94 44.75 13.33
N LEU A 372 -41.67 44.62 13.75
CA LEU A 372 -40.96 45.70 14.43
C LEU A 372 -40.75 46.93 13.55
N LYS A 373 -40.39 46.75 12.27
CA LYS A 373 -40.28 47.85 11.30
C LYS A 373 -41.60 48.61 11.15
N ALA A 374 -42.72 47.88 11.12
CA ALA A 374 -44.05 48.47 11.00
C ALA A 374 -44.41 49.32 12.23
N VAL A 375 -44.08 48.84 13.44
CA VAL A 375 -44.28 49.59 14.70
C VAL A 375 -43.42 50.86 14.75
N LEU A 376 -42.18 50.80 14.24
CA LEU A 376 -41.26 51.93 14.20
C LEU A 376 -41.55 52.94 13.08
N GLY A 377 -42.54 52.69 12.23
CA GLY A 377 -42.94 53.61 11.15
C GLY A 377 -41.89 53.78 10.04
N ILE A 378 -40.97 52.82 9.88
CA ILE A 378 -39.93 52.86 8.84
C ILE A 378 -40.60 52.51 7.50
N GLN A 379 -40.98 53.51 6.71
CA GLN A 379 -41.54 53.32 5.37
C GLN A 379 -40.47 52.85 4.37
N GLU A 380 -40.84 51.96 3.45
CA GLU A 380 -40.02 51.33 2.40
C GLU A 380 -39.40 52.29 1.35
N GLY A 381 -39.36 53.61 1.60
CA GLY A 381 -39.07 54.62 0.58
C GLY A 381 -37.75 55.39 0.69
N ASN A 382 -36.99 55.28 1.78
CA ASN A 382 -35.70 55.99 1.93
C ASN A 382 -34.57 54.99 2.21
N GLU A 383 -33.82 54.64 1.17
CA GLU A 383 -32.78 53.61 1.17
C GLU A 383 -31.60 53.84 2.14
N ASP A 384 -31.44 55.00 2.78
CA ASP A 384 -30.13 55.37 3.33
C ASP A 384 -30.01 55.58 4.85
N THR A 385 -30.95 55.14 5.71
CA THR A 385 -30.71 55.31 7.17
C THR A 385 -31.17 54.24 8.15
N LEU A 386 -32.14 53.37 7.85
CA LEU A 386 -32.52 52.29 8.79
C LEU A 386 -33.26 51.10 8.16
N GLY A 387 -33.00 50.80 6.89
CA GLY A 387 -33.58 49.63 6.21
C GLY A 387 -32.84 48.35 6.58
N PHE A 388 -33.26 47.63 7.62
CA PHE A 388 -32.67 46.32 7.88
C PHE A 388 -32.97 45.38 6.69
N GLN A 389 -31.94 44.88 6.00
CA GLN A 389 -32.09 43.77 5.04
C GLN A 389 -32.63 42.54 5.79
N GLU A 390 -33.37 41.65 5.11
CA GLU A 390 -33.81 40.39 5.73
C GLU A 390 -32.61 39.55 6.20
N ILE A 391 -32.81 38.79 7.27
CA ILE A 391 -31.83 37.83 7.77
C ILE A 391 -31.68 36.73 6.71
N CYS A 392 -30.44 36.45 6.33
CA CYS A 392 -30.08 35.40 5.38
C CYS A 392 -30.53 34.04 5.90
N ASP A 393 -31.37 33.36 5.11
CA ASP A 393 -31.66 31.94 5.30
C ASP A 393 -30.87 31.10 4.28
N PRO A 394 -29.85 30.34 4.71
CA PRO A 394 -29.07 29.50 3.83
C PRO A 394 -29.79 28.18 3.46
N PHE A 395 -31.02 27.94 3.91
CA PHE A 395 -31.80 26.75 3.62
C PHE A 395 -32.99 27.03 2.70
N ALA A 396 -33.19 26.18 1.70
CA ALA A 396 -34.37 26.26 0.84
C ALA A 396 -35.67 25.90 1.60
N SER A 397 -36.81 26.34 1.07
CA SER A 397 -38.13 25.98 1.61
C SER A 397 -38.42 24.48 1.50
N ALA A 398 -39.50 24.05 2.15
CA ALA A 398 -39.99 22.67 2.14
C ALA A 398 -40.06 22.06 0.72
N PRO A 399 -39.87 20.73 0.56
CA PRO A 399 -39.85 19.72 1.62
C PRO A 399 -38.45 19.29 2.11
N ASN A 400 -37.38 19.60 1.36
CA ASN A 400 -36.06 18.99 1.58
C ASN A 400 -35.06 19.86 2.35
N TYR A 401 -35.38 21.14 2.58
CA TYR A 401 -34.54 22.09 3.34
C TYR A 401 -33.06 22.03 2.95
N VAL A 402 -32.79 22.07 1.64
CA VAL A 402 -31.44 21.90 1.09
C VAL A 402 -30.59 23.11 1.45
N TYR A 403 -29.38 22.87 1.95
CA TYR A 403 -28.40 23.91 2.23
C TYR A 403 -27.88 24.53 0.92
N ALA A 404 -28.16 25.81 0.72
CA ALA A 404 -27.84 26.61 -0.45
C ALA A 404 -27.36 28.01 -0.02
N PRO A 405 -26.12 28.14 0.51
CA PRO A 405 -25.60 29.41 0.99
C PRO A 405 -25.51 30.47 -0.11
N GLN A 406 -25.44 30.06 -1.38
CA GLN A 406 -25.50 30.96 -2.53
C GLN A 406 -26.81 31.75 -2.67
N ASN A 407 -27.88 31.35 -1.99
CA ASN A 407 -29.15 32.07 -2.02
C ASN A 407 -29.12 33.36 -1.18
N CYS A 408 -28.13 33.52 -0.30
CA CYS A 408 -27.97 34.73 0.47
C CYS A 408 -27.19 35.79 -0.30
N HIS A 409 -27.78 36.98 -0.42
CA HIS A 409 -27.08 38.14 -0.98
C HIS A 409 -25.91 38.56 -0.08
N LYS A 410 -24.89 39.20 -0.66
CA LYS A 410 -23.71 39.64 0.12
C LYS A 410 -24.04 40.70 1.19
N ASP A 411 -25.16 41.40 1.02
CA ASP A 411 -25.65 42.45 1.91
C ASP A 411 -26.71 41.94 2.90
N ALA A 412 -27.02 40.63 2.90
CA ALA A 412 -27.97 40.03 3.81
C ALA A 412 -27.36 39.89 5.22
N ILE A 413 -28.19 40.05 6.24
CA ILE A 413 -27.74 40.04 7.63
C ILE A 413 -27.56 38.58 8.08
N PRO A 414 -26.39 38.16 8.57
CA PRO A 414 -26.24 36.84 9.16
C PRO A 414 -27.00 36.77 10.48
N ILE A 415 -27.57 35.62 10.82
CA ILE A 415 -28.38 35.48 12.03
C ILE A 415 -27.60 35.84 13.29
N GLY A 416 -26.29 35.58 13.32
CA GLY A 416 -25.38 35.96 14.42
C GLY A 416 -25.29 37.47 14.70
N ASP A 417 -25.68 38.32 13.75
CA ASP A 417 -25.72 39.78 13.91
C ASP A 417 -27.10 40.30 14.36
N LEU A 418 -28.10 39.43 14.48
CA LEU A 418 -29.42 39.80 15.03
C LEU A 418 -29.33 40.50 16.41
N PRO A 419 -28.48 40.08 17.36
CA PRO A 419 -28.35 40.74 18.66
C PRO A 419 -27.83 42.18 18.51
N ASN A 420 -26.97 42.46 17.53
CA ASN A 420 -26.47 43.81 17.26
C ASN A 420 -27.59 44.77 16.82
N ILE A 421 -28.66 44.24 16.22
CA ILE A 421 -29.87 45.00 15.88
C ILE A 421 -30.72 45.20 17.14
N LEU A 422 -30.94 44.12 17.90
CA LEU A 422 -31.79 44.13 19.09
C LEU A 422 -31.22 44.99 20.23
N SER A 423 -29.89 45.12 20.33
CA SER A 423 -29.21 45.93 21.36
C SER A 423 -29.66 47.39 21.33
N ARG A 424 -29.96 47.93 20.14
CA ARG A 424 -30.46 49.31 19.95
C ARG A 424 -31.83 49.55 20.59
N PHE A 425 -32.60 48.49 20.79
CA PHE A 425 -33.95 48.53 21.35
C PHE A 425 -34.00 47.98 22.78
N THR A 426 -32.85 47.60 23.37
CA THR A 426 -32.77 46.91 24.67
C THR A 426 -32.65 47.89 25.84
N CYS A 427 -33.49 47.71 26.84
CA CYS A 427 -33.40 48.42 28.12
C CYS A 427 -32.57 47.60 29.12
N TYR A 428 -31.38 48.09 29.46
CA TYR A 428 -30.48 47.49 30.44
C TYR A 428 -30.87 47.86 31.88
N LYS A 429 -30.60 46.96 32.84
CA LYS A 429 -30.96 47.10 34.28
C LYS A 429 -30.48 48.37 35.00
N GLY A 430 -29.65 49.20 34.37
CA GLY A 430 -29.21 50.50 34.90
C GLY A 430 -30.17 51.66 34.63
N ASN A 431 -31.12 51.50 33.70
CA ASN A 431 -32.02 52.56 33.26
C ASN A 431 -33.43 52.37 33.84
N SER A 432 -34.12 53.47 34.14
CA SER A 432 -35.53 53.38 34.52
C SER A 432 -36.38 52.97 33.31
N SER A 433 -37.47 52.24 33.55
CA SER A 433 -38.36 51.80 32.46
C SER A 433 -38.93 52.98 31.67
N GLU A 434 -39.15 54.12 32.32
CA GLU A 434 -39.64 55.36 31.71
C GLU A 434 -38.59 56.01 30.80
N GLU A 435 -37.33 56.06 31.23
CA GLU A 435 -36.21 56.59 30.44
C GLU A 435 -35.92 55.75 29.19
N CYS A 436 -36.00 54.42 29.32
CA CYS A 436 -35.88 53.53 28.17
C CYS A 436 -37.01 53.71 27.16
N LEU A 437 -38.26 53.87 27.62
CA LEU A 437 -39.41 54.12 26.74
C LEU A 437 -39.28 55.43 25.96
N VAL A 438 -38.77 56.48 26.60
CA VAL A 438 -38.50 57.78 25.94
C VAL A 438 -37.43 57.64 24.85
N ASP A 439 -36.41 56.83 25.08
CA ASP A 439 -35.34 56.54 24.13
C ASP A 439 -35.71 55.49 23.07
N GLY A 440 -36.97 55.01 23.03
CA GLY A 440 -37.42 54.00 22.08
C GLY A 440 -36.90 52.58 22.36
N ARG A 441 -36.39 52.31 23.56
CA ARG A 441 -35.90 51.01 24.02
C ARG A 441 -36.98 50.30 24.85
N PHE A 442 -37.58 49.25 24.30
CA PHE A 442 -38.69 48.51 24.91
C PHE A 442 -38.37 47.03 25.19
N LEU A 443 -37.26 46.51 24.67
CA LEU A 443 -36.89 45.10 24.85
C LEU A 443 -36.21 44.88 26.22
N PRO A 444 -36.70 43.97 27.08
CA PRO A 444 -36.04 43.67 28.34
C PRO A 444 -34.67 43.01 28.14
N GLU A 445 -33.69 43.34 28.99
CA GLU A 445 -32.34 42.74 28.97
C GLU A 445 -32.38 41.20 29.01
N ALA A 446 -33.27 40.59 29.80
CA ALA A 446 -33.38 39.14 29.87
C ALA A 446 -33.78 38.49 28.52
N SER A 447 -34.65 39.16 27.75
CA SER A 447 -35.06 38.72 26.42
C SER A 447 -33.94 38.92 25.40
N TYR A 448 -33.16 40.00 25.54
CA TYR A 448 -31.97 40.25 24.72
C TYR A 448 -30.93 39.14 24.90
N VAL A 449 -30.53 38.82 26.13
CA VAL A 449 -29.50 37.79 26.40
C VAL A 449 -29.96 36.41 25.91
N MET A 450 -31.26 36.10 26.03
CA MET A 450 -31.82 34.88 25.47
C MET A 450 -31.74 34.88 23.93
N ALA A 451 -32.13 35.97 23.27
CA ALA A 451 -32.06 36.09 21.81
C ALA A 451 -30.62 36.02 21.30
N GLU A 452 -29.67 36.60 22.03
CA GLU A 452 -28.22 36.50 21.77
C GLU A 452 -27.72 35.05 21.82
N ALA A 453 -28.07 34.32 22.88
CA ALA A 453 -27.69 32.91 23.01
C ALA A 453 -28.24 32.04 21.85
N TYR A 454 -29.51 32.20 21.48
CA TYR A 454 -30.10 31.46 20.36
C TYR A 454 -29.52 31.88 19.01
N SER A 455 -29.34 33.19 18.78
CA SER A 455 -28.76 33.72 17.54
C SER A 455 -27.36 33.15 17.29
N HIS A 456 -26.46 33.22 18.29
CA HIS A 456 -25.12 32.67 18.16
C HIS A 456 -25.13 31.14 18.02
N SER A 457 -26.01 30.43 18.73
CA SER A 457 -26.12 28.97 18.62
C SER A 457 -26.55 28.53 17.21
N ILE A 458 -27.51 29.24 16.61
CA ILE A 458 -27.95 28.97 15.23
C ILE A 458 -26.84 29.33 14.23
N GLN A 459 -26.12 30.42 14.46
CA GLN A 459 -24.97 30.78 13.62
C GLN A 459 -23.88 29.70 13.66
N ASP A 460 -23.54 29.18 14.85
CA ASP A 460 -22.58 28.08 15.01
C ASP A 460 -23.05 26.81 14.30
N LEU A 461 -24.35 26.50 14.39
CA LEU A 461 -24.95 25.37 13.69
C LEU A 461 -24.86 25.53 12.16
N ILE A 462 -25.10 26.73 11.63
CA ILE A 462 -24.93 27.05 10.20
C ILE A 462 -23.47 26.90 9.78
N ASN A 463 -22.53 27.40 10.60
CA ASN A 463 -21.09 27.37 10.31
C ASN A 463 -20.55 25.93 10.21
N VAL A 464 -21.05 25.01 11.05
CA VAL A 464 -20.61 23.59 11.03
C VAL A 464 -21.49 22.69 10.17
N PHE A 465 -22.57 23.21 9.59
CA PHE A 465 -23.46 22.44 8.73
C PHE A 465 -22.74 21.77 7.55
N PRO A 466 -21.77 22.41 6.86
CA PRO A 466 -21.00 21.75 5.81
C PRO A 466 -20.16 20.57 6.32
N ASP A 467 -19.58 20.67 7.52
CA ASP A 467 -18.84 19.57 8.14
C ASP A 467 -19.77 18.42 8.56
N LEU A 468 -20.95 18.74 9.10
CA LEU A 468 -22.01 17.76 9.39
C LEU A 468 -22.45 17.03 8.11
N LEU A 469 -22.70 17.77 7.03
CA LEU A 469 -23.07 17.22 5.73
C LEU A 469 -21.97 16.28 5.18
N SER A 470 -20.72 16.71 5.27
CA SER A 470 -19.55 15.95 4.85
C SER A 470 -19.38 14.63 5.62
N LEU A 471 -19.58 14.66 6.95
CA LEU A 471 -19.45 13.49 7.82
C LEU A 471 -20.62 12.52 7.68
N THR A 472 -21.85 13.04 7.52
CA THR A 472 -23.07 12.22 7.41
C THR A 472 -23.21 11.57 6.04
N GLN A 473 -22.90 12.29 4.96
CA GLN A 473 -22.96 11.75 3.59
C GLN A 473 -21.66 11.05 3.17
N CYS A 474 -20.66 10.96 4.06
CA CYS A 474 -19.29 10.55 3.77
C CYS A 474 -18.65 11.26 2.56
N THR A 475 -19.09 12.44 2.12
CA THR A 475 -18.65 12.99 0.82
C THR A 475 -17.15 13.24 0.78
N SER A 476 -16.54 13.80 1.83
CA SER A 476 -15.09 14.03 1.86
C SER A 476 -14.29 12.72 1.89
N VAL A 477 -14.75 11.74 2.67
CA VAL A 477 -14.09 10.43 2.79
C VAL A 477 -14.24 9.63 1.50
N LYS A 478 -15.44 9.65 0.90
CA LYS A 478 -15.75 9.02 -0.39
C LYS A 478 -15.00 9.69 -1.53
N GLN A 479 -14.88 11.01 -1.55
CA GLN A 479 -14.14 11.73 -2.57
C GLN A 479 -12.64 11.47 -2.47
N ALA A 480 -12.08 11.44 -1.25
CA ALA A 480 -10.68 11.08 -1.03
C ALA A 480 -10.42 9.62 -1.46
N PHE A 481 -11.29 8.67 -1.09
CA PHE A 481 -11.15 7.28 -1.51
C PHE A 481 -11.42 7.07 -3.00
N SER A 482 -12.32 7.80 -3.62
CA SER A 482 -12.55 7.76 -5.07
C SER A 482 -11.31 8.26 -5.83
N ASP A 483 -10.69 9.37 -5.38
CA ASP A 483 -9.43 9.84 -5.96
C ASP A 483 -8.31 8.79 -5.79
N ILE A 484 -8.24 8.14 -4.62
CA ILE A 484 -7.30 7.03 -4.36
C ILE A 484 -7.57 5.84 -5.32
N VAL A 485 -8.82 5.40 -5.44
CA VAL A 485 -9.20 4.23 -6.24
C VAL A 485 -8.93 4.48 -7.72
N VAL A 486 -9.40 5.62 -8.25
CA VAL A 486 -9.30 5.95 -9.66
C VAL A 486 -7.86 6.27 -10.06
N ARG A 487 -7.14 7.09 -9.28
CA ARG A 487 -5.84 7.62 -9.68
C ARG A 487 -4.65 6.87 -9.10
N GLN A 488 -4.78 6.23 -7.94
CA GLN A 488 -3.63 5.68 -7.21
C GLN A 488 -3.57 4.15 -7.20
N CYS A 489 -4.71 3.46 -7.13
CA CYS A 489 -4.74 1.99 -7.02
C CYS A 489 -4.17 1.26 -8.25
N LYS A 490 -4.53 1.70 -9.47
CA LYS A 490 -4.00 1.12 -10.71
C LYS A 490 -2.47 1.26 -10.83
N PRO A 491 -1.87 2.46 -10.69
CA PRO A 491 -0.42 2.58 -10.75
C PRO A 491 0.29 1.91 -9.58
N PHE A 492 -0.28 1.91 -8.37
CA PHE A 492 0.30 1.20 -7.22
C PHE A 492 0.37 -0.31 -7.44
N LYS A 493 -0.74 -0.95 -7.82
CA LYS A 493 -0.79 -2.38 -8.16
C LYS A 493 0.19 -2.75 -9.28
N THR A 494 0.35 -1.85 -10.25
CA THR A 494 1.27 -2.04 -11.37
C THR A 494 2.73 -1.95 -10.92
N SER A 495 3.11 -0.93 -10.14
CA SER A 495 4.47 -0.78 -9.60
C SER A 495 4.86 -1.96 -8.71
N VAL A 496 3.98 -2.42 -7.82
CA VAL A 496 4.27 -3.58 -6.95
C VAL A 496 4.39 -4.87 -7.76
N ARG A 497 3.55 -5.05 -8.80
CA ARG A 497 3.68 -6.18 -9.73
C ARG A 497 5.01 -6.16 -10.47
N MET A 498 5.44 -4.98 -10.95
CA MET A 498 6.74 -4.83 -11.62
C MET A 498 7.88 -5.22 -10.68
N LEU A 499 7.86 -4.73 -9.44
CA LEU A 499 8.86 -5.08 -8.42
C LEU A 499 8.95 -6.59 -8.22
N TRP A 500 7.83 -7.25 -7.91
CA TRP A 500 7.78 -8.70 -7.75
C TRP A 500 8.31 -9.46 -8.99
N SER A 501 7.85 -9.08 -10.19
CA SER A 501 8.28 -9.76 -11.42
C SER A 501 9.77 -9.59 -11.70
N SER A 502 10.34 -8.41 -11.40
CA SER A 502 11.76 -8.14 -11.56
C SER A 502 12.61 -8.88 -10.52
N ALA A 503 12.15 -8.95 -9.27
CA ALA A 503 12.82 -9.68 -8.19
C ALA A 503 12.82 -11.19 -8.45
N LEU A 504 11.71 -11.74 -8.96
CA LEU A 504 11.62 -13.13 -9.38
C LEU A 504 12.60 -13.44 -10.53
N SER A 505 12.65 -12.58 -11.54
CA SER A 505 13.58 -12.71 -12.67
C SER A 505 15.03 -12.70 -12.19
N LEU A 506 15.41 -11.74 -11.35
CA LEU A 506 16.75 -11.66 -10.77
C LEU A 506 17.09 -12.92 -9.96
N SER A 507 16.18 -13.40 -9.11
CA SER A 507 16.39 -14.60 -8.30
C SER A 507 16.62 -15.85 -9.15
N LEU A 508 15.87 -16.02 -10.25
CA LEU A 508 16.05 -17.12 -11.20
C LEU A 508 17.40 -17.04 -11.91
N ILE A 509 17.76 -15.85 -12.43
CA ILE A 509 19.04 -15.63 -13.12
C ILE A 509 20.22 -15.89 -12.17
N MET A 510 20.14 -15.40 -10.93
CA MET A 510 21.18 -15.60 -9.91
C MET A 510 21.33 -17.07 -9.51
N THR A 511 20.21 -17.80 -9.40
CA THR A 511 20.21 -19.25 -9.14
C THR A 511 21.02 -19.99 -10.22
N VAL A 512 20.70 -19.75 -11.49
CA VAL A 512 21.42 -20.37 -12.62
C VAL A 512 22.88 -19.93 -12.65
N LEU A 513 23.14 -18.64 -12.44
CA LEU A 513 24.49 -18.10 -12.43
C LEU A 513 25.35 -18.76 -11.35
N VAL A 514 24.91 -18.81 -10.09
CA VAL A 514 25.65 -19.44 -9.00
C VAL A 514 25.92 -20.92 -9.30
N SER A 515 24.95 -21.67 -9.83
CA SER A 515 25.16 -23.07 -10.24
C SER A 515 26.24 -23.21 -11.32
N LEU A 516 26.30 -22.30 -12.30
CA LEU A 516 27.32 -22.31 -13.35
C LEU A 516 28.71 -21.98 -12.80
N TRP A 517 28.80 -21.03 -11.87
CA TRP A 517 30.05 -20.71 -11.18
C TRP A 517 30.58 -21.90 -10.38
N VAL A 518 29.70 -22.61 -9.67
CA VAL A 518 30.05 -23.85 -8.97
C VAL A 518 30.52 -24.93 -9.95
N ALA A 519 29.79 -25.16 -11.05
CA ALA A 519 30.15 -26.15 -12.05
C ALA A 519 31.51 -25.85 -12.71
N LYS A 520 31.77 -24.58 -13.04
CA LYS A 520 33.05 -24.12 -13.58
C LYS A 520 34.19 -24.34 -12.58
N THR A 521 34.04 -23.88 -11.33
CA THR A 521 35.10 -24.00 -10.31
C THR A 521 35.39 -25.44 -9.91
N CYS A 522 34.39 -26.32 -9.85
CA CYS A 522 34.60 -27.75 -9.63
C CYS A 522 35.40 -28.41 -10.76
N ARG A 523 35.18 -28.00 -12.02
CA ARG A 523 35.88 -28.54 -13.20
C ARG A 523 37.31 -28.03 -13.34
N ASP A 524 37.52 -26.77 -12.97
CA ASP A 524 38.83 -26.09 -13.04
C ASP A 524 39.74 -26.48 -11.86
N ARG A 525 39.19 -27.13 -10.81
CA ARG A 525 39.93 -27.60 -9.63
C ARG A 525 41.06 -28.56 -10.05
N HIS A 526 42.30 -28.21 -9.72
CA HIS A 526 43.58 -28.89 -10.06
C HIS A 526 44.17 -28.59 -11.45
N ARG A 527 43.65 -27.61 -12.20
CA ARG A 527 44.27 -27.18 -13.47
C ARG A 527 44.95 -25.82 -13.33
N SER A 528 46.14 -25.69 -13.92
CA SER A 528 46.85 -24.41 -13.98
C SER A 528 46.38 -23.60 -15.19
N PHE A 529 46.02 -22.34 -14.97
CA PHE A 529 45.65 -21.40 -16.01
C PHE A 529 46.70 -20.29 -16.06
N ALA A 530 47.02 -19.81 -17.27
CA ALA A 530 47.75 -18.55 -17.40
C ALA A 530 46.81 -17.38 -17.08
N LYS A 531 47.36 -16.27 -16.55
CA LYS A 531 46.59 -15.02 -16.38
C LYS A 531 45.96 -14.65 -17.73
N PHE A 532 44.69 -14.25 -17.73
CA PHE A 532 43.90 -13.92 -18.93
C PHE A 532 43.63 -15.07 -19.93
N SER A 533 43.98 -16.32 -19.62
CA SER A 533 43.67 -17.46 -20.49
C SER A 533 42.34 -18.11 -20.14
N ILE A 534 41.49 -18.33 -21.15
CA ILE A 534 40.22 -19.07 -21.00
C ILE A 534 40.46 -20.59 -20.97
N VAL A 535 41.62 -21.03 -21.47
CA VAL A 535 42.00 -22.43 -21.67
C VAL A 535 43.08 -22.83 -20.65
N PRO A 536 42.95 -24.01 -20.00
CA PRO A 536 43.98 -24.50 -19.09
C PRO A 536 45.28 -24.78 -19.83
N LYS A 537 46.43 -24.61 -19.16
CA LYS A 537 47.73 -25.02 -19.74
C LYS A 537 47.69 -26.52 -20.03
N PRO A 538 48.26 -26.99 -21.15
CA PRO A 538 48.43 -28.42 -21.38
C PRO A 538 49.25 -28.99 -20.22
N VAL A 539 48.77 -30.11 -19.67
CA VAL A 539 49.44 -30.86 -18.58
C VAL A 539 50.60 -31.66 -19.15
#